data_AF-A0A3D5WAC2-F1
#
_entry.id   AF-A0A3D5WAC2-F1
#
_cell.length_a   1.000
_cell.length_b   1.000
_cell.length_c   1.000
_cell.angle_alpha   90.00
_cell.angle_beta   90.00
_cell.angle_gamma   90.00
#
_symmetry.space_group_name_H-M   'P 1'
#
loop_
_entity.id
_entity.type
_entity.pdbx_description
1 polymer ?
#
loop_
_entity_poly.entity_id
_entity_poly.type
_entity_poly.pdbx_seq_one_letter_code
_entity_poly.pdbx_strand_id
1 'polypeptide(L)' 'AVYNHYKRIEHEDANGTSADVDISKSNILMIGPTGSGKTLLAETLAHELNVPFTIADATTLPEAGYVG' A
#
# COMPACT_ATOMS: atom_id res chain seq x y z
N ALA A 1 4.72 -5.56 -5.43
CA ALA A 1 4.46 -4.39 -4.55
C ALA A 1 4.99 -4.63 -3.14
N VAL A 2 4.50 -5.62 -2.38
CA VAL A 2 4.93 -5.89 -0.98
C VAL A 2 6.44 -6.11 -0.84
N TYR A 3 7.03 -6.98 -1.67
CA TYR A 3 8.48 -7.21 -1.64
C TYR A 3 9.29 -5.91 -1.84
N ASN A 4 8.91 -5.10 -2.83
CA ASN A 4 9.54 -3.80 -3.08
C ASN A 4 9.28 -2.81 -1.92
N HIS A 5 8.12 -2.91 -1.26
CA HIS A 5 7.79 -2.08 -0.10
C HIS A 5 8.73 -2.38 1.07
N TYR A 6 8.95 -3.65 1.42
CA TYR A 6 9.93 -4.03 2.45
C TYR A 6 11.36 -3.65 2.07
N LYS A 7 11.76 -3.94 0.82
CA LYS A 7 13.11 -3.59 0.33
C LYS A 7 13.36 -2.08 0.42
N ARG A 8 12.33 -1.25 0.22
CA ARG A 8 12.43 0.20 0.38
C ARG A 8 12.60 0.61 1.85
N ILE A 9 11.83 0.02 2.78
CA ILE A 9 11.95 0.29 4.23
C ILE A 9 13.34 -0.10 4.73
N GLU A 10 13.80 -1.31 4.41
CA GLU A 10 15.13 -1.78 4.83
C GLU A 10 16.26 -0.88 4.30
N HIS A 11 16.12 -0.36 3.08
CA HIS A 11 17.10 0.57 2.50
C HIS A 11 17.03 1.98 3.09
N GLU A 12 15.84 2.45 3.48
CA GLU A 12 15.64 3.71 4.21
C GLU A 12 16.27 3.65 5.61
N ASP A 13 16.18 2.49 6.29
CA ASP A 13 16.72 2.28 7.64
C ASP A 13 18.24 2.00 7.67
N ALA A 14 18.78 1.36 6.62
CA ALA A 14 20.15 0.82 6.65
C ALA A 14 21.27 1.82 6.33
N ASN A 15 21.06 2.89 5.54
CA ASN A 15 22.16 3.77 5.13
C ASN A 15 21.75 5.18 4.69
N GLY A 16 22.22 6.20 5.41
CA GLY A 16 22.35 7.58 4.90
C GLY A 16 23.43 7.75 3.81
N THR A 17 23.87 6.64 3.19
CA THR A 17 24.86 6.63 2.11
C THR A 17 24.29 5.89 0.90
N SER A 18 23.91 6.72 -0.07
CA SER A 18 23.52 6.43 -1.44
C SER A 18 24.32 5.31 -2.12
N ALA A 19 23.76 4.11 -2.16
CA ALA A 19 23.81 3.30 -3.37
C ALA A 19 22.49 3.54 -4.09
N ASP A 20 22.57 4.07 -5.30
CA ASP A 20 21.52 4.66 -6.12
C ASP A 20 20.53 3.60 -6.66
N VAL A 21 19.95 2.80 -5.78
CA VAL A 21 18.95 1.80 -6.13
C VAL A 21 17.59 2.49 -6.15
N ASP A 22 17.14 2.88 -7.34
CA ASP A 22 15.82 3.46 -7.56
C ASP A 22 14.71 2.39 -7.35
N ILE A 23 14.27 2.25 -6.10
CA ILE A 23 13.13 1.40 -5.73
C ILE A 23 11.85 2.24 -5.81
N SER A 24 11.24 2.27 -6.99
CA SER A 24 9.98 3.00 -7.22
C SER A 24 8.77 2.37 -6.50
N LYS A 25 7.84 3.22 -6.05
CA LYS A 25 6.57 2.78 -5.45
C LYS A 25 5.69 2.14 -6.52
N SER A 26 5.29 0.89 -6.30
CA SER A 26 4.32 0.19 -7.16
C SER A 26 2.92 0.20 -6.51
N ASN A 27 2.02 1.04 -7.03
CA ASN A 27 0.60 0.96 -6.67
C ASN A 27 -0.09 -0.16 -7.46
N ILE A 28 -1.16 -0.73 -6.90
CA ILE A 28 -1.94 -1.80 -7.53
C ILE A 28 -3.40 -1.33 -7.66
N LEU A 29 -4.02 -1.60 -8.81
CA LEU A 29 -5.46 -1.50 -9.01
C LEU A 29 -6.04 -2.92 -9.08
N MET A 30 -6.98 -3.25 -8.20
CA MET A 30 -7.65 -4.56 -8.20
C MET A 30 -9.00 -4.46 -8.92
N ILE A 31 -9.16 -5.18 -10.04
CA ILE A 31 -10.40 -5.22 -10.82
C ILE A 31 -11.06 -6.59 -10.65
N GLY A 32 -12.37 -6.61 -10.37
CA GLY A 32 -13.15 -7.85 -10.27
C GLY A 32 -14.59 -7.59 -9.84
N PRO A 33 -15.50 -8.56 -10.04
CA PRO A 33 -16.92 -8.43 -9.71
C PRO A 33 -17.15 -8.27 -8.19
N THR A 34 -18.36 -7.86 -7.81
CA THR A 34 -18.76 -7.79 -6.40
C THR A 34 -18.64 -9.16 -5.74
N GLY A 35 -18.14 -9.22 -4.50
CA GLY A 35 -17.96 -10.49 -3.77
C GLY A 35 -16.74 -11.32 -4.17
N SER A 36 -15.89 -10.87 -5.09
CA SER A 36 -14.67 -11.60 -5.51
C SER A 36 -13.52 -11.61 -4.48
N GLY A 37 -13.75 -11.14 -3.25
CA GLY A 37 -12.74 -11.17 -2.19
C GLY A 37 -11.64 -10.09 -2.25
N LYS A 38 -11.82 -8.99 -3.01
CA LYS A 38 -10.81 -7.90 -3.10
C LYS A 38 -10.44 -7.32 -1.74
N THR A 39 -11.44 -7.01 -0.92
CA THR A 39 -11.23 -6.48 0.45
C THR A 39 -10.58 -7.52 1.35
N LEU A 40 -11.09 -8.76 1.34
CA LEU A 40 -10.54 -9.86 2.13
C LEU A 40 -9.06 -10.14 1.80
N LEU A 41 -8.68 -10.07 0.52
CA LEU A 41 -7.30 -10.24 0.09
C LEU A 41 -6.39 -9.16 0.69
N ALA A 42 -6.81 -7.90 0.68
CA ALA A 42 -6.02 -6.81 1.23
C ALA A 42 -5.88 -6.92 2.76
N GLU A 43 -6.98 -7.22 3.46
CA GLU A 43 -7.00 -7.44 4.91
C GLU A 43 -6.12 -8.63 5.33
N THR A 44 -6.24 -9.75 4.61
CA THR A 44 -5.46 -10.96 4.88
C THR A 44 -3.98 -10.70 4.66
N LEU A 45 -3.60 -10.03 3.57
CA LEU A 45 -2.21 -9.65 3.34
C LEU A 45 -1.67 -8.77 4.46
N ALA A 46 -2.43 -7.77 4.91
CA ALA A 46 -1.99 -6.92 6.02
C ALA A 46 -1.81 -7.70 7.33
N HIS A 47 -2.74 -8.62 7.63
CA HIS A 47 -2.68 -9.49 8.81
C HIS A 47 -1.45 -10.41 8.77
N GLU A 48 -1.25 -11.14 7.68
CA GLU A 48 -0.11 -12.08 7.53
C GLU A 48 1.25 -11.37 7.56
N LEU A 49 1.31 -10.13 7.06
CA LEU A 49 2.54 -9.33 7.04
C LEU A 49 2.76 -8.50 8.30
N ASN A 50 1.77 -8.44 9.20
CA ASN A 50 1.78 -7.66 10.43
C ASN A 50 2.18 -6.18 10.22
N VAL A 51 1.57 -5.54 9.21
CA VAL A 51 1.83 -4.13 8.86
C VAL A 51 0.62 -3.24 9.14
N PRO A 52 0.81 -1.94 9.45
CA PRO A 52 -0.29 -0.99 9.55
C PRO A 52 -1.10 -0.93 8.25
N PHE A 53 -2.43 -1.03 8.36
CA PHE A 53 -3.35 -1.06 7.23
C PHE A 53 -4.56 -0.19 7.48
N THR A 54 -5.04 0.47 6.42
CA THR A 54 -6.24 1.33 6.45
C THR A 54 -7.14 1.00 5.28
N ILE A 55 -8.45 1.06 5.51
CA ILE A 55 -9.48 0.92 4.50
C ILE A 55 -10.13 2.29 4.34
N ALA A 56 -10.15 2.79 3.10
CA ALA A 56 -10.83 4.02 2.74
C ALA A 56 -11.78 3.76 1.57
N ASP A 57 -12.94 4.42 1.61
CA ASP A 57 -13.89 4.44 0.50
C ASP A 57 -13.72 5.75 -0.27
N ALA A 58 -13.46 5.66 -1.57
CA ALA A 58 -13.30 6.84 -2.40
C ALA A 58 -14.63 7.59 -2.63
N THR A 59 -15.78 6.93 -2.44
CA THR A 59 -17.10 7.58 -2.61
C THR A 59 -17.38 8.65 -1.56
N THR A 60 -16.70 8.58 -0.42
CA THR A 60 -16.84 9.57 0.67
C THR A 60 -15.89 10.76 0.53
N LEU A 61 -14.96 10.74 -0.44
CA LEU A 61 -13.99 11.81 -0.65
C LEU A 61 -14.51 12.83 -1.67
N PRO A 62 -14.91 14.05 -1.25
CA PRO A 62 -15.24 15.10 -2.19
C PRO A 62 -13.97 15.68 -2.85
N GLU A 63 -14.11 16.10 -4.09
CA GLU A 63 -13.02 16.68 -4.91
C GLU A 63 -12.47 18.00 -4.34
N ALA A 64 -13.25 18.70 -3.50
CA ALA A 64 -12.90 19.99 -2.90
C ALA A 64 -12.86 19.94 -1.37
N GLY A 65 -11.71 19.55 -0.83
CA GLY A 65 -11.06 20.19 0.33
C GLY A 65 -11.75 20.21 1.69
N TYR A 66 -12.97 19.69 1.87
CA TYR A 66 -13.54 19.51 3.20
C TYR A 66 -13.23 18.10 3.70
N VAL A 67 -12.05 17.99 4.32
CA VAL A 67 -11.61 16.76 4.99
C VAL A 67 -12.09 16.83 6.44
N GLY A 68 -13.02 15.94 6.77
CA GLY A 68 -13.45 15.62 8.14
C GLY A 68 -13.65 14.13 8.25
#